data_AF-A0AAN9DR59-F1
#
_entry.id   AF-A0AAN9DR59-F1
#
_cell.length_a   1.000
_cell.length_b   1.000
_cell.length_c   1.000
_cell.angle_alpha   90.00
_cell.angle_beta   90.00
_cell.angle_gamma   90.00
#
_symmetry.space_group_name_H-M   'P 1'
#
loop_
_entity.id
_entity.type
_entity.pdbx_description
1 polymer ?
#
loop_
_entity_poly.entity_id
_entity_poly.type
_entity_poly.pdbx_seq_one_letter_code
_entity_poly.pdbx_strand_id
1 'polypeptide(L)'
;MDLNNITGVVVTNRIDCCPGQIDGAEIRIGNSLDNNGNNNPICAVISGIPAGRSVSYSCSDMEGRYVNVVIPGDSKNLTLCEVRIYGTDNVKLTGNAVQSSVFQYFWSAERAVDGIKLAPDEATYCAHTNEENSPWWRLDLLDEYYISAVTITNRAGGHSGRINGAEIRIGNSLENNGNNNPRCAVVQSIPAGGSLSYFFPHTKGRYVNVIIPGVKKILTLCEVEVYGILPVRKNFVRMKFVSTSDPENDKLLSQLQSALASRGITGVTLSWTKPPQREQKRDVEEGPCQIIQ
;
A
#
# COMPACT_ATOMS: atom_id res chain seq x y z
N MET A 1 -6.61 -2.22 -15.24
CA MET A 1 -7.60 -3.28 -14.91
C MET A 1 -7.01 -4.04 -13.77
N ASP A 2 -7.62 -3.90 -12.59
CA ASP A 2 -7.08 -4.46 -11.36
C ASP A 2 -7.31 -5.98 -11.38
N LEU A 3 -6.21 -6.74 -11.43
CA LEU A 3 -6.24 -8.20 -11.29
C LEU A 3 -6.28 -8.52 -9.80
N ASN A 4 -7.25 -9.37 -9.42
CA ASN A 4 -7.39 -9.83 -8.04
C ASN A 4 -6.87 -11.27 -7.96
N ASN A 5 -5.93 -11.50 -7.05
CA ASN A 5 -5.49 -12.85 -6.71
C ASN A 5 -6.52 -13.47 -5.78
N ILE A 6 -7.17 -14.54 -6.21
CA ILE A 6 -8.18 -15.22 -5.40
C ILE A 6 -7.48 -16.28 -4.54
N THR A 7 -7.44 -16.03 -3.23
CA THR A 7 -6.82 -16.94 -2.25
C THR A 7 -7.74 -18.10 -1.90
N GLY A 8 -9.05 -17.86 -1.87
CA GLY A 8 -10.00 -18.92 -1.58
C GLY A 8 -11.45 -18.60 -1.87
N VAL A 9 -12.25 -19.65 -1.99
CA VAL A 9 -13.70 -19.57 -2.22
C VAL A 9 -14.39 -20.42 -1.17
N VAL A 10 -15.37 -19.84 -0.48
CA VAL A 10 -16.24 -20.58 0.46
C VAL A 10 -17.61 -20.74 -0.16
N VAL A 11 -18.08 -21.97 -0.25
CA VAL A 11 -19.39 -22.31 -0.81
C VAL A 11 -20.27 -22.86 0.31
N THR A 12 -21.49 -22.33 0.44
CA THR A 12 -22.50 -22.78 1.38
C THR A 12 -23.61 -23.50 0.64
N ASN A 13 -23.81 -24.77 1.00
CA ASN A 13 -24.85 -25.60 0.38
C ASN A 13 -26.22 -25.32 0.99
N ARG A 14 -27.26 -25.70 0.25
CA ARG A 14 -28.64 -25.66 0.68
C ARG A 14 -28.86 -26.38 2.01
N ILE A 15 -29.78 -25.85 2.82
CA ILE A 15 -30.05 -26.34 4.19
C ILE A 15 -31.07 -27.49 4.20
N ASP A 16 -31.92 -27.54 3.18
CA ASP A 16 -33.08 -28.42 3.08
C ASP A 16 -32.70 -29.78 2.44
N CYS A 17 -33.51 -30.28 1.49
CA CYS A 17 -33.28 -31.58 0.87
C CYS A 17 -32.19 -31.55 -0.22
N CYS A 18 -31.78 -32.74 -0.65
CA CYS A 18 -30.92 -32.94 -1.84
C CYS A 18 -29.53 -32.25 -1.79
N PRO A 19 -28.77 -32.31 -0.66
CA PRO A 19 -27.48 -31.66 -0.58
C PRO A 19 -26.47 -32.19 -1.61
N GLY A 20 -26.58 -33.47 -2.01
CA GLY A 20 -25.69 -34.09 -3.00
C GLY A 20 -25.85 -33.60 -4.45
N GLN A 21 -26.76 -32.66 -4.74
CA GLN A 21 -26.88 -32.07 -6.08
C GLN A 21 -25.65 -31.23 -6.48
N ILE A 22 -24.88 -30.76 -5.49
CA ILE A 22 -23.64 -30.00 -5.71
C ILE A 22 -22.43 -30.89 -5.97
N ASP A 23 -22.55 -32.21 -5.77
CA ASP A 23 -21.43 -33.14 -5.89
C ASP A 23 -20.94 -33.19 -7.34
N GLY A 24 -19.65 -32.90 -7.54
CA GLY A 24 -19.02 -32.76 -8.84
C GLY A 24 -19.06 -31.34 -9.42
N ALA A 25 -19.60 -30.35 -8.71
CA ALA A 25 -19.54 -28.95 -9.16
C ALA A 25 -18.09 -28.45 -9.15
N GLU A 26 -17.77 -27.58 -10.09
CA GLU A 26 -16.44 -27.03 -10.31
C GLU A 26 -16.44 -25.53 -10.01
N ILE A 27 -15.47 -25.08 -9.22
CA ILE A 27 -15.16 -23.67 -9.01
C ILE A 27 -14.11 -23.29 -10.06
N ARG A 28 -14.40 -22.30 -10.88
CA ARG A 28 -13.54 -21.84 -12.00
C ARG A 28 -13.23 -20.37 -11.86
N ILE A 29 -11.98 -19.99 -12.11
CA ILE A 29 -11.47 -18.63 -11.89
C ILE A 29 -10.66 -18.18 -13.10
N GLY A 30 -10.97 -17.00 -13.63
CA GLY A 30 -10.19 -16.40 -14.70
C GLY A 30 -10.79 -15.11 -15.26
N ASN A 31 -10.26 -14.67 -16.40
CA ASN A 31 -10.62 -13.40 -17.03
C ASN A 31 -11.45 -13.55 -18.31
N SER A 32 -11.63 -14.78 -18.83
CA SER A 32 -12.41 -15.01 -20.04
C SER A 32 -13.91 -15.00 -19.74
N LEU A 33 -14.69 -14.45 -20.68
CA LEU A 33 -16.14 -14.58 -20.73
C LEU A 33 -16.61 -15.65 -21.72
N ASP A 34 -15.69 -16.40 -22.34
CA ASP A 34 -16.04 -17.52 -23.21
C ASP A 34 -16.88 -18.52 -22.43
N ASN A 35 -18.03 -18.91 -23.00
CA ASN A 35 -19.04 -19.71 -22.30
C ASN A 35 -19.41 -19.11 -20.93
N ASN A 36 -19.60 -17.79 -20.88
CA ASN A 36 -19.87 -17.02 -19.65
C ASN A 36 -18.82 -17.21 -18.54
N GLY A 37 -17.58 -17.57 -18.91
CA GLY A 37 -16.50 -17.84 -17.96
C GLY A 37 -16.44 -19.29 -17.44
N ASN A 38 -17.32 -20.17 -17.91
CA ASN A 38 -17.29 -21.59 -17.56
C ASN A 38 -16.09 -22.35 -18.17
N ASN A 39 -15.39 -21.73 -19.12
CA ASN A 39 -14.16 -22.28 -19.68
C ASN A 39 -12.89 -21.82 -18.95
N ASN A 40 -13.02 -20.96 -17.93
CA ASN A 40 -11.86 -20.57 -17.12
C ASN A 40 -11.27 -21.79 -16.36
N PRO A 41 -9.97 -21.74 -16.00
CA PRO A 41 -9.30 -22.80 -15.26
C PRO A 41 -10.04 -23.19 -13.96
N ILE A 42 -9.97 -24.48 -13.61
CA ILE A 42 -10.60 -25.02 -12.40
C ILE A 42 -9.72 -24.69 -11.18
N CYS A 43 -10.29 -24.01 -10.19
CA CYS A 43 -9.71 -23.89 -8.84
C CYS A 43 -9.90 -25.20 -8.07
N ALA A 44 -11.14 -25.68 -7.96
CA ALA A 44 -11.47 -26.84 -7.15
C ALA A 44 -12.71 -27.57 -7.67
N VAL A 45 -12.79 -28.86 -7.36
CA VAL A 45 -13.99 -29.68 -7.56
C VAL A 45 -14.62 -29.97 -6.21
N ILE A 46 -15.91 -29.69 -6.09
CA ILE A 46 -16.73 -29.92 -4.89
C ILE A 46 -17.07 -31.41 -4.84
N SER A 47 -16.39 -32.16 -3.97
CA SER A 47 -16.69 -33.58 -3.74
C SER A 47 -17.98 -33.81 -2.94
N GLY A 48 -18.42 -32.80 -2.19
CA GLY A 48 -19.70 -32.75 -1.52
C GLY A 48 -19.69 -31.80 -0.32
N ILE A 49 -20.85 -31.21 -0.03
CA ILE A 49 -21.02 -30.29 1.09
C ILE A 49 -22.29 -30.70 1.85
N PRO A 50 -22.22 -31.03 3.16
CA PRO A 50 -23.40 -31.38 3.93
C PRO A 50 -24.44 -30.25 3.97
N ALA A 51 -25.70 -30.60 4.19
CA ALA A 51 -26.80 -29.63 4.21
C ALA A 51 -26.53 -28.47 5.19
N GLY A 52 -26.65 -27.24 4.69
CA GLY A 52 -26.47 -26.00 5.46
C GLY A 52 -25.04 -25.73 5.93
N ARG A 53 -24.05 -26.50 5.45
CA ARG A 53 -22.64 -26.28 5.78
C ARG A 53 -21.94 -25.46 4.72
N SER A 54 -20.86 -24.81 5.15
CA SER A 54 -19.92 -24.09 4.29
C SER A 54 -18.61 -24.86 4.23
N VAL A 55 -18.02 -24.97 3.04
CA VAL A 55 -16.69 -25.55 2.84
C VAL A 55 -15.81 -24.52 2.14
N SER A 56 -14.56 -24.42 2.59
CA SER A 56 -13.55 -23.53 2.03
C SER A 56 -12.65 -24.28 1.06
N TYR A 57 -12.40 -23.67 -0.09
CA TYR A 57 -11.52 -24.15 -1.14
C TYR A 57 -10.37 -23.15 -1.30
N SER A 58 -9.13 -23.64 -1.24
CA SER A 58 -7.94 -22.83 -1.51
C SER A 58 -7.69 -22.81 -3.01
N CYS A 59 -7.53 -21.62 -3.59
CA CYS A 59 -7.38 -21.44 -5.03
C CYS A 59 -5.97 -21.04 -5.45
N SER A 60 -4.95 -21.26 -4.60
CA SER A 60 -3.53 -21.09 -4.94
C SER A 60 -3.21 -19.74 -5.63
N ASP A 61 -3.83 -18.66 -5.16
CA ASP A 61 -3.68 -17.30 -5.70
C ASP A 61 -4.04 -17.15 -7.18
N MET A 62 -4.98 -17.96 -7.69
CA MET A 62 -5.50 -17.83 -9.06
C MET A 62 -5.96 -16.41 -9.36
N GLU A 63 -5.45 -15.85 -10.45
CA GLU A 63 -5.85 -14.54 -10.94
C GLU A 63 -7.12 -14.60 -11.78
N GLY A 64 -8.13 -13.82 -11.43
CA GLY A 64 -9.36 -13.78 -12.22
C GLY A 64 -10.35 -12.70 -11.81
N ARG A 65 -10.96 -12.07 -12.82
CA ARG A 65 -12.09 -11.16 -12.67
C ARG A 65 -13.41 -11.90 -12.43
N TYR A 66 -13.53 -13.14 -12.90
CA TYR A 66 -14.75 -13.95 -12.83
C TYR A 66 -14.50 -15.22 -12.02
N VAL A 67 -15.41 -15.51 -11.09
CA VAL A 67 -15.49 -16.77 -10.35
C VAL A 67 -16.82 -17.42 -10.71
N ASN A 68 -16.75 -18.61 -11.29
CA ASN A 68 -17.92 -19.39 -11.70
C ASN A 68 -18.01 -20.65 -10.86
N VAL A 69 -19.22 -21.01 -10.44
CA VAL A 69 -19.52 -22.34 -9.91
C VAL A 69 -20.42 -23.03 -10.94
N VAL A 70 -19.94 -24.12 -11.52
CA VAL A 70 -20.64 -24.85 -12.60
C VAL A 70 -20.79 -26.31 -12.22
N ILE A 71 -21.96 -26.90 -12.44
CA ILE A 71 -22.17 -28.36 -12.31
C ILE A 71 -22.16 -28.96 -13.73
N PRO A 72 -21.15 -29.74 -14.13
CA PRO A 72 -21.11 -30.33 -15.45
C PRO A 72 -22.23 -31.36 -15.67
N GLY A 73 -22.75 -31.41 -16.90
CA GLY A 73 -23.73 -32.40 -17.35
C GLY A 73 -25.12 -31.83 -17.62
N ASP A 74 -25.91 -32.59 -18.37
CA ASP A 74 -27.24 -32.18 -18.79
C ASP A 74 -28.28 -32.37 -17.67
N SER A 75 -29.26 -31.47 -17.60
CA SER A 75 -30.39 -31.53 -16.65
C SER A 75 -29.97 -31.56 -15.17
N LYS A 76 -28.86 -30.90 -14.82
CA LYS A 76 -28.40 -30.74 -13.44
C LYS A 76 -28.94 -29.45 -12.82
N ASN A 77 -29.29 -29.52 -11.54
CA ASN A 77 -29.73 -28.36 -10.77
C ASN A 77 -28.58 -27.91 -9.86
N LEU A 78 -28.11 -26.67 -10.04
CA LEU A 78 -27.18 -26.04 -9.12
C LEU A 78 -27.96 -25.13 -8.17
N THR A 79 -27.76 -25.30 -6.87
CA THR A 79 -28.33 -24.44 -5.83
C THR A 79 -27.24 -24.08 -4.84
N LEU A 80 -27.04 -22.78 -4.60
CA LEU A 80 -26.03 -22.25 -3.72
C LEU A 80 -26.72 -21.28 -2.76
N CYS A 81 -26.51 -21.44 -1.45
CA CYS A 81 -27.04 -20.49 -0.48
C CYS A 81 -26.15 -19.25 -0.38
N GLU A 82 -24.84 -19.43 -0.44
CA GLU A 82 -23.88 -18.34 -0.39
C GLU A 82 -22.56 -18.75 -1.04
N VAL A 83 -21.93 -17.83 -1.77
CA VAL A 83 -20.56 -17.96 -2.27
C VAL A 83 -19.78 -16.75 -1.78
N ARG A 84 -18.75 -16.98 -0.98
CA ARG A 84 -17.83 -15.92 -0.51
C ARG A 84 -16.49 -16.10 -1.20
N ILE A 85 -15.99 -15.02 -1.79
CA ILE A 85 -14.74 -15.00 -2.52
C ILE A 85 -13.75 -14.22 -1.66
N TYR A 86 -12.63 -14.86 -1.36
CA TYR A 86 -11.50 -14.26 -0.67
C TYR A 86 -10.39 -14.08 -1.68
N GLY A 87 -9.93 -12.84 -1.81
CA GLY A 87 -8.81 -12.50 -2.65
C GLY A 87 -7.96 -11.44 -1.99
N THR A 88 -6.80 -11.22 -2.57
CA THR A 88 -5.92 -10.13 -2.24
C THR A 88 -6.09 -9.06 -3.31
N ASP A 89 -6.86 -8.02 -3.00
CA ASP A 89 -6.92 -6.79 -3.81
C ASP A 89 -5.52 -6.15 -3.71
N ASN A 90 -4.64 -6.35 -4.69
CA ASN A 90 -3.33 -5.71 -4.72
C ASN A 90 -3.48 -4.29 -5.28
N VAL A 91 -3.75 -3.33 -4.40
CA VAL A 91 -4.12 -1.97 -4.79
C VAL A 91 -2.94 -1.01 -4.67
N LYS A 92 -2.91 0.03 -5.52
CA LYS A 92 -1.99 1.17 -5.31
C LYS A 92 -2.42 1.88 -4.01
N LEU A 93 -1.52 1.89 -3.04
CA LEU A 93 -1.72 2.52 -1.75
C LEU A 93 -1.36 3.99 -1.82
N THR A 94 -2.07 4.80 -1.05
CA THR A 94 -1.85 6.25 -0.95
C THR A 94 -1.56 6.64 0.48
N GLY A 95 -0.85 7.75 0.65
CA GLY A 95 -0.36 8.16 1.95
C GLY A 95 0.11 9.60 1.97
N ASN A 96 0.63 10.01 3.12
CA ASN A 96 1.25 11.32 3.27
C ASN A 96 2.78 11.16 3.20
N ALA A 97 3.41 11.86 2.27
CA ALA A 97 4.85 11.82 2.07
C ALA A 97 5.55 12.93 2.85
N VAL A 98 6.72 12.64 3.42
CA VAL A 98 7.60 13.61 4.08
C VAL A 98 9.06 13.28 3.76
N GLN A 99 9.97 14.26 3.85
CA GLN A 99 11.40 14.05 3.59
C GLN A 99 12.27 14.82 4.58
N SER A 100 13.50 14.34 4.75
CA SER A 100 14.55 14.90 5.61
C SER A 100 14.75 16.41 5.45
N SER A 101 14.89 16.89 4.22
CA SER A 101 15.04 18.31 3.91
C SER A 101 14.49 18.61 2.51
N VAL A 102 14.21 19.87 2.19
CA VAL A 102 13.68 20.28 0.87
C VAL A 102 14.69 21.23 0.22
N PHE A 103 15.14 20.91 -1.00
CA PHE A 103 16.12 21.73 -1.72
C PHE A 103 15.54 23.10 -2.11
N GLN A 104 14.34 23.10 -2.70
CA GLN A 104 13.58 24.31 -3.03
C GLN A 104 12.08 24.05 -2.88
N TYR A 105 11.29 25.11 -2.70
CA TYR A 105 9.86 25.02 -2.37
C TYR A 105 9.04 24.06 -3.25
N PHE A 106 9.34 23.98 -4.55
CA PHE A 106 8.59 23.15 -5.51
C PHE A 106 8.94 21.65 -5.49
N TRP A 107 9.94 21.26 -4.70
CA TRP A 107 10.57 19.93 -4.69
C TRP A 107 10.25 19.13 -3.42
N SER A 108 9.02 19.29 -2.96
CA SER A 108 8.53 18.70 -1.73
C SER A 108 8.32 17.19 -1.84
N ALA A 109 8.13 16.52 -0.70
CA ALA A 109 8.02 15.06 -0.65
C ALA A 109 6.82 14.51 -1.41
N GLU A 110 5.74 15.28 -1.51
CA GLU A 110 4.49 14.91 -2.19
C GLU A 110 4.68 14.75 -3.70
N ARG A 111 5.72 15.37 -4.29
CA ARG A 111 6.08 15.18 -5.70
C ARG A 111 6.39 13.74 -6.05
N ALA A 112 6.89 12.96 -5.11
CA ALA A 112 7.15 11.54 -5.35
C ALA A 112 5.88 10.67 -5.31
N VAL A 113 4.70 11.22 -5.06
CA VAL A 113 3.44 10.46 -4.99
C VAL A 113 2.29 11.19 -5.69
N ASP A 114 2.60 12.12 -6.59
CA ASP A 114 1.60 12.94 -7.29
C ASP A 114 1.09 12.27 -8.59
N GLY A 115 1.68 11.13 -8.98
CA GLY A 115 1.31 10.38 -10.18
C GLY A 115 2.07 10.82 -11.44
N ILE A 116 2.97 11.81 -11.35
CA ILE A 116 3.69 12.37 -12.48
C ILE A 116 5.10 11.78 -12.55
N LYS A 117 5.23 10.70 -13.33
CA LYS A 117 6.51 9.96 -13.48
C LYS A 117 7.59 10.71 -14.27
N LEU A 118 7.21 11.69 -15.09
CA LEU A 118 8.10 12.31 -16.07
C LEU A 118 8.48 13.73 -15.66
N ALA A 119 9.79 13.98 -15.52
CA ALA A 119 10.35 15.32 -15.59
C ALA A 119 11.14 15.44 -16.91
N PRO A 120 10.57 16.10 -17.95
CA PRO A 120 11.29 16.35 -19.21
C PRO A 120 12.57 17.15 -18.99
N ASP A 121 12.58 18.06 -18.01
CA ASP A 121 13.71 18.92 -17.66
C ASP A 121 13.89 19.05 -16.14
N GLU A 122 15.17 19.09 -15.73
CA GLU A 122 15.69 19.43 -14.40
C GLU A 122 14.88 18.95 -13.20
N ALA A 123 14.34 17.72 -13.22
CA ALA A 123 13.69 17.10 -12.06
C ALA A 123 12.59 17.97 -11.38
N THR A 124 12.02 18.93 -12.10
CA THR A 124 11.06 19.95 -11.60
C THR A 124 9.82 19.35 -10.93
N TYR A 125 9.49 18.10 -11.26
CA TYR A 125 8.35 17.34 -10.73
C TYR A 125 8.75 16.24 -9.74
N CYS A 126 10.00 16.22 -9.27
CA CYS A 126 10.50 15.19 -8.36
C CYS A 126 10.65 15.73 -6.93
N ALA A 127 10.57 14.85 -5.94
CA ALA A 127 11.01 15.14 -4.58
C ALA A 127 12.55 15.25 -4.56
N HIS A 128 13.11 16.27 -3.90
CA HIS A 128 14.57 16.47 -3.86
C HIS A 128 15.03 17.06 -2.52
N THR A 129 15.96 16.37 -1.85
CA THR A 129 16.56 16.81 -0.60
C THR A 129 17.73 17.77 -0.81
N ASN A 130 18.18 18.47 0.23
CA ASN A 130 19.50 19.08 0.20
C ASN A 130 20.61 18.02 0.15
N GLU A 131 21.84 18.48 -0.08
CA GLU A 131 23.01 17.65 0.22
C GLU A 131 23.16 17.55 1.73
N GLU A 132 23.03 16.34 2.25
CA GLU A 132 23.08 16.06 3.69
C GLU A 132 23.56 14.64 3.99
N ASN A 133 23.71 14.32 5.27
CA ASN A 133 24.09 12.97 5.67
C ASN A 133 22.85 12.09 5.77
N SER A 134 22.87 10.98 5.05
CA SER A 134 21.79 9.98 5.04
C SER A 134 20.39 10.56 4.78
N PRO A 135 20.17 11.29 3.67
CA PRO A 135 18.87 11.84 3.31
C PRO A 135 17.86 10.71 3.13
N TRP A 136 16.63 11.00 3.54
CA TRP A 136 15.53 10.06 3.51
C TRP A 136 14.22 10.71 3.08
N TRP A 137 13.35 9.88 2.52
CA TRP A 137 11.96 10.14 2.20
C TRP A 137 11.10 9.03 2.82
N ARG A 138 9.91 9.37 3.31
CA ARG A 138 8.98 8.42 3.94
C ARG A 138 7.55 8.66 3.48
N LEU A 139 6.86 7.57 3.17
CA LEU A 139 5.41 7.51 3.02
C LEU A 139 4.76 6.94 4.28
N ASP A 140 3.79 7.67 4.85
CA ASP A 140 2.86 7.14 5.84
C ASP A 140 1.56 6.70 5.13
N LEU A 141 1.34 5.38 5.05
CA LEU A 141 0.15 4.77 4.43
C LEU A 141 -1.11 4.88 5.30
N LEU A 142 -0.99 5.48 6.49
CA LEU A 142 -2.00 5.72 7.52
C LEU A 142 -2.57 4.49 8.23
N ASP A 143 -2.44 3.32 7.65
CA ASP A 143 -2.69 2.05 8.30
C ASP A 143 -1.59 1.06 7.91
N GLU A 144 -1.63 -0.10 8.52
CA GLU A 144 -0.72 -1.21 8.26
C GLU A 144 -1.25 -2.07 7.11
N TYR A 145 -0.38 -2.35 6.13
CA TYR A 145 -0.70 -3.15 4.96
C TYR A 145 0.29 -4.30 4.82
N TYR A 146 -0.12 -5.35 4.09
CA TYR A 146 0.83 -6.27 3.49
C TYR A 146 1.33 -5.66 2.18
N ILE A 147 2.50 -5.04 2.22
CA ILE A 147 3.13 -4.40 1.06
C ILE A 147 3.62 -5.49 0.12
N SER A 148 3.12 -5.48 -1.11
CA SER A 148 3.46 -6.45 -2.15
C SER A 148 4.57 -5.95 -3.05
N ALA A 149 4.60 -4.65 -3.35
CA ALA A 149 5.60 -4.05 -4.21
C ALA A 149 5.82 -2.56 -3.92
N VAL A 150 7.03 -2.08 -4.21
CA VAL A 150 7.37 -0.67 -4.31
C VAL A 150 8.05 -0.41 -5.65
N THR A 151 7.50 0.48 -6.44
CA THR A 151 8.09 0.94 -7.71
C THR A 151 8.68 2.31 -7.50
N ILE A 152 9.96 2.49 -7.84
CA ILE A 152 10.64 3.79 -7.78
C ILE A 152 10.95 4.26 -9.20
N THR A 153 10.52 5.47 -9.53
CA THR A 153 10.91 6.19 -10.74
C THR A 153 12.02 7.18 -10.43
N ASN A 154 13.14 7.03 -11.15
CA ASN A 154 14.34 7.84 -10.97
C ASN A 154 14.27 9.14 -11.79
N ARG A 155 15.08 10.12 -11.41
CA ARG A 155 15.27 11.34 -12.19
C ARG A 155 15.83 11.05 -13.58
N ALA A 156 15.43 11.88 -14.55
CA ALA A 156 16.08 11.96 -15.84
C ALA A 156 17.43 12.73 -15.76
N GLY A 157 18.22 12.63 -16.83
CA GLY A 157 19.45 13.39 -17.04
C GLY A 157 20.69 12.89 -16.27
N GLY A 158 21.72 13.74 -16.23
CA GLY A 158 23.11 13.34 -15.91
C GLY A 158 23.42 12.95 -14.46
N HIS A 159 22.48 13.02 -13.52
CA HIS A 159 22.71 12.65 -12.11
C HIS A 159 21.78 11.53 -11.62
N SER A 160 21.26 10.71 -12.53
CA SER A 160 20.43 9.54 -12.19
C SER A 160 21.14 8.56 -11.25
N GLY A 161 22.48 8.48 -11.29
CA GLY A 161 23.27 7.61 -10.40
C GLY A 161 23.23 7.98 -8.91
N ARG A 162 22.64 9.14 -8.53
CA ARG A 162 22.52 9.54 -7.12
C ARG A 162 21.72 8.55 -6.27
N ILE A 163 20.75 7.85 -6.86
CA ILE A 163 19.91 6.86 -6.17
C ILE A 163 20.66 5.56 -5.83
N ASN A 164 21.82 5.31 -6.43
CA ASN A 164 22.56 4.07 -6.23
C ASN A 164 22.98 3.90 -4.76
N GLY A 165 22.65 2.75 -4.19
CA GLY A 165 22.84 2.46 -2.76
C GLY A 165 21.70 2.92 -1.86
N ALA A 166 20.61 3.48 -2.41
CA ALA A 166 19.41 3.74 -1.63
C ALA A 166 18.83 2.43 -1.06
N GLU A 167 18.28 2.48 0.15
CA GLU A 167 17.66 1.36 0.83
C GLU A 167 16.16 1.60 0.95
N ILE A 168 15.36 0.59 0.60
CA ILE A 168 13.92 0.56 0.86
C ILE A 168 13.70 -0.14 2.18
N ARG A 169 13.07 0.55 3.13
CA ARG A 169 12.80 0.06 4.49
C ARG A 169 11.31 0.12 4.77
N ILE A 170 10.74 -0.96 5.29
CA ILE A 170 9.30 -1.08 5.49
C ILE A 170 9.04 -1.57 6.92
N GLY A 171 8.13 -0.90 7.63
CA GLY A 171 7.74 -1.32 8.97
C GLY A 171 6.75 -0.38 9.64
N ASN A 172 6.67 -0.47 10.97
CA ASN A 172 5.69 0.25 11.79
C ASN A 172 6.32 1.22 12.80
N SER A 173 7.65 1.26 12.91
CA SER A 173 8.34 2.16 13.84
C SER A 173 8.62 3.52 13.19
N LEU A 174 8.53 4.59 13.97
CA LEU A 174 9.00 5.93 13.62
C LEU A 174 10.34 6.28 14.26
N GLU A 175 10.97 5.36 14.99
CA GLU A 175 12.32 5.55 15.51
C GLU A 175 13.29 5.90 14.39
N ASN A 176 14.12 6.92 14.60
CA ASN A 176 14.98 7.50 13.56
C ASN A 176 14.20 7.81 12.27
N ASN A 177 13.03 8.44 12.39
CA ASN A 177 12.12 8.73 11.28
C ASN A 177 11.67 7.48 10.48
N GLY A 178 11.72 6.29 11.08
CA GLY A 178 11.41 5.03 10.41
C GLY A 178 12.59 4.43 9.62
N ASN A 179 13.75 5.08 9.64
CA ASN A 179 14.95 4.58 8.97
C ASN A 179 15.58 3.36 9.67
N ASN A 180 15.12 3.03 10.90
CA ASN A 180 15.51 1.81 11.60
C ASN A 180 14.61 0.60 11.27
N ASN A 181 13.52 0.79 10.51
CA ASN A 181 12.70 -0.34 10.06
C ASN A 181 13.52 -1.34 9.21
N PRO A 182 13.08 -2.62 9.14
CA PRO A 182 13.76 -3.65 8.36
C PRO A 182 14.10 -3.19 6.94
N ARG A 183 15.34 -3.47 6.52
CA ARG A 183 15.78 -3.23 5.14
C ARG A 183 15.27 -4.33 4.23
N CYS A 184 14.36 -3.97 3.33
CA CYS A 184 13.70 -4.90 2.43
C CYS A 184 14.41 -5.00 1.07
N ALA A 185 15.00 -3.90 0.58
CA ALA A 185 15.76 -3.90 -0.67
C ALA A 185 16.85 -2.83 -0.69
N VAL A 186 17.81 -3.00 -1.60
CA VAL A 186 18.84 -2.01 -1.93
C VAL A 186 18.75 -1.71 -3.42
N VAL A 187 18.68 -0.42 -3.75
CA VAL A 187 18.67 0.08 -5.12
C VAL A 187 20.09 0.03 -5.67
N GLN A 188 20.36 -0.94 -6.54
CA GLN A 188 21.67 -1.05 -7.20
C GLN A 188 21.84 0.07 -8.22
N SER A 189 20.90 0.17 -9.16
CA SER A 189 20.80 1.25 -10.13
C SER A 189 19.38 1.30 -10.71
N ILE A 190 18.97 2.50 -11.12
CA ILE A 190 17.77 2.71 -11.92
C ILE A 190 18.17 3.63 -13.08
N PRO A 191 17.93 3.25 -14.35
CA PRO A 191 18.26 4.10 -15.49
C PRO A 191 17.66 5.51 -15.38
N ALA A 192 18.25 6.49 -16.07
CA ALA A 192 17.73 7.86 -16.08
C ALA A 192 16.28 7.88 -16.60
N GLY A 193 15.36 8.45 -15.81
CA GLY A 193 13.92 8.46 -16.12
C GLY A 193 13.24 7.09 -16.08
N GLY A 194 13.99 6.03 -15.75
CA GLY A 194 13.48 4.67 -15.65
C GLY A 194 12.74 4.42 -14.35
N SER A 195 11.95 3.35 -14.33
CA SER A 195 11.30 2.84 -13.12
C SER A 195 11.77 1.42 -12.81
N LEU A 196 11.90 1.09 -11.54
CA LEU A 196 12.20 -0.27 -11.10
C LEU A 196 11.29 -0.68 -9.94
N SER A 197 10.71 -1.87 -10.07
CA SER A 197 9.83 -2.47 -9.07
C SER A 197 10.58 -3.47 -8.19
N TYR A 198 10.32 -3.39 -6.90
CA TYR A 198 10.80 -4.31 -5.88
C TYR A 198 9.61 -5.03 -5.27
N PHE A 199 9.69 -6.35 -5.14
CA PHE A 199 8.59 -7.19 -4.69
C PHE A 199 8.87 -7.76 -3.30
N PHE A 200 7.86 -7.77 -2.44
CA PHE A 200 7.99 -8.04 -1.01
C PHE A 200 6.92 -9.03 -0.53
N PRO A 201 7.06 -10.34 -0.78
CA PRO A 201 6.09 -11.30 -0.32
C PRO A 201 6.02 -11.29 1.22
N HIS A 202 4.81 -11.16 1.79
CA HIS A 202 4.53 -11.16 3.23
C HIS A 202 5.14 -10.01 4.05
N THR A 203 5.56 -8.89 3.44
CA THR A 203 6.08 -7.74 4.21
C THR A 203 4.94 -6.90 4.76
N LYS A 204 4.90 -6.73 6.08
CA LYS A 204 3.89 -5.93 6.76
C LYS A 204 4.45 -4.58 7.20
N GLY A 205 3.73 -3.48 6.92
CA GLY A 205 4.15 -2.16 7.37
C GLY A 205 3.18 -1.04 7.04
N ARG A 206 3.24 0.02 7.84
CA ARG A 206 2.57 1.30 7.64
C ARG A 206 3.48 2.34 6.97
N TYR A 207 4.77 2.29 7.28
CA TYR A 207 5.76 3.24 6.78
C TYR A 207 6.63 2.59 5.71
N VAL A 208 6.79 3.29 4.59
CA VAL A 208 7.76 2.95 3.55
C VAL A 208 8.78 4.08 3.48
N ASN A 209 10.04 3.77 3.80
CA ASN A 209 11.16 4.70 3.77
C ASN A 209 12.07 4.38 2.58
N VAL A 210 12.59 5.42 1.94
CA VAL A 210 13.72 5.35 1.01
C VAL A 210 14.83 6.23 1.58
N ILE A 211 15.98 5.65 1.92
CA ILE A 211 17.11 6.34 2.53
C ILE A 211 18.38 6.07 1.72
N ILE A 212 19.27 7.05 1.56
CA ILE A 212 20.61 6.83 0.99
C ILE A 212 21.64 6.96 2.10
N PRO A 213 22.12 5.86 2.71
CA PRO A 213 23.13 5.95 3.76
C PRO A 213 24.43 6.61 3.26
N GLY A 214 25.09 7.34 4.16
CA GLY A 214 26.41 7.91 3.94
C GLY A 214 26.45 9.43 4.07
N VAL A 215 27.58 10.00 3.66
CA VAL A 215 27.93 11.42 3.83
C VAL A 215 27.66 12.19 2.55
N LYS A 216 27.16 13.42 2.65
CA LYS A 216 26.94 14.34 1.51
C LYS A 216 26.21 13.66 0.34
N LYS A 217 25.03 13.13 0.64
CA LYS A 217 24.14 12.48 -0.32
C LYS A 217 22.97 13.40 -0.65
N ILE A 218 22.37 13.16 -1.81
CA ILE A 218 21.16 13.84 -2.27
C ILE A 218 20.18 12.75 -2.72
N LEU A 219 18.97 12.75 -2.15
CA LEU A 219 17.90 11.86 -2.58
C LEU A 219 16.98 12.61 -3.56
N THR A 220 16.74 12.00 -4.71
CA THR A 220 15.77 12.48 -5.71
C THR A 220 14.85 11.33 -6.11
N LEU A 221 13.54 11.53 -5.98
CA LEU A 221 12.52 10.53 -6.30
C LEU A 221 11.44 11.20 -7.14
N CYS A 222 11.19 10.71 -8.35
CA CYS A 222 10.18 11.31 -9.23
C CYS A 222 8.82 10.68 -9.07
N GLU A 223 8.75 9.40 -8.76
CA GLU A 223 7.51 8.74 -8.35
C GLU A 223 7.88 7.52 -7.48
N VAL A 224 7.08 7.24 -6.47
CA VAL A 224 7.14 6.07 -5.60
C VAL A 224 5.73 5.49 -5.51
N GLU A 225 5.52 4.36 -6.18
CA GLU A 225 4.24 3.66 -6.17
C GLU A 225 4.32 2.47 -5.23
N VAL A 226 3.49 2.47 -4.19
CA VAL A 226 3.42 1.37 -3.23
C VAL A 226 2.16 0.58 -3.52
N TYR A 227 2.30 -0.75 -3.62
CA TYR A 227 1.19 -1.67 -3.80
C TYR A 227 1.11 -2.60 -2.60
N GLY A 228 -0.10 -2.97 -2.22
CA GLY A 228 -0.30 -3.89 -1.13
C GLY A 228 -1.76 -4.20 -0.88
N ILE A 229 -1.96 -5.00 0.15
CA ILE A 229 -3.25 -5.61 0.48
C ILE A 229 -3.64 -5.16 1.89
N LEU A 230 -4.89 -4.74 2.03
CA LEU A 230 -5.49 -4.44 3.32
C LEU A 230 -5.71 -5.74 4.11
N PRO A 231 -5.26 -5.84 5.37
CA PRO A 231 -5.56 -6.99 6.22
C PRO A 231 -7.07 -7.17 6.45
N VAL A 232 -7.85 -6.08 6.38
CA VAL A 232 -9.32 -6.02 6.45
C VAL A 232 -9.77 -4.78 5.68
N ARG A 233 -10.86 -4.85 4.88
CA ARG A 233 -11.49 -3.63 4.33
C ARG A 233 -11.95 -2.72 5.47
N LYS A 234 -11.20 -1.66 5.73
CA LYS A 234 -11.56 -0.60 6.66
C LYS A 234 -11.94 0.64 5.88
N ASN A 235 -13.09 1.23 6.21
CA ASN A 235 -13.48 2.52 5.68
C ASN A 235 -12.84 3.61 6.55
N PHE A 236 -12.03 4.48 5.95
CA PHE A 236 -11.41 5.60 6.65
C PHE A 236 -12.15 6.89 6.38
N VAL A 237 -12.44 7.65 7.43
CA VAL A 237 -12.95 9.02 7.34
C VAL A 237 -11.87 9.95 7.87
N ARG A 238 -11.29 10.79 6.99
CA ARG A 238 -10.34 11.83 7.39
C ARG A 238 -11.07 13.12 7.69
N MET A 239 -10.84 13.69 8.87
CA MET A 239 -11.35 14.99 9.27
C MET A 239 -10.17 15.90 9.62
N LYS A 240 -10.09 17.06 8.98
CA LYS A 240 -9.06 18.06 9.26
C LYS A 240 -9.57 19.01 10.34
N PHE A 241 -8.86 19.08 11.45
CA PHE A 241 -9.11 20.03 12.52
C PHE A 241 -8.00 21.08 12.54
N VAL A 242 -8.37 22.35 12.70
CA VAL A 242 -7.42 23.44 12.90
C VAL A 242 -7.48 23.79 14.38
N SER A 243 -6.41 23.49 15.12
CA SER A 243 -6.30 23.80 16.55
C SER A 243 -4.96 24.46 16.86
N THR A 244 -4.96 25.33 17.87
CA THR A 244 -3.75 25.94 18.45
C THR A 244 -3.18 25.14 19.62
N SER A 245 -3.90 24.13 20.11
CA SER A 245 -3.46 23.21 21.16
C SER A 245 -2.69 22.00 20.60
N ASP A 246 -1.81 21.40 21.41
CA ASP A 246 -1.17 20.14 21.05
C ASP A 246 -2.21 18.99 21.03
N PRO A 247 -2.45 18.33 19.89
CA PRO A 247 -3.42 17.25 19.79
C PRO A 247 -3.11 16.03 20.69
N GLU A 248 -1.85 15.78 21.05
CA GLU A 248 -1.51 14.67 21.96
C GLU A 248 -1.98 14.90 23.40
N ASN A 249 -2.24 16.16 23.76
CA ASN A 249 -2.73 16.55 25.09
C ASN A 249 -4.22 16.93 25.07
N ASP A 250 -4.91 16.71 23.94
CA ASP A 250 -6.31 17.09 23.73
C ASP A 250 -7.27 15.93 24.06
N LYS A 251 -8.33 16.23 24.82
CA LYS A 251 -9.41 15.28 25.14
C LYS A 251 -10.32 14.98 23.94
N LEU A 252 -10.18 15.70 22.83
CA LEU A 252 -11.05 15.56 21.65
C LEU A 252 -11.17 14.12 21.15
N LEU A 253 -10.07 13.36 21.05
CA LEU A 253 -10.11 11.96 20.62
C LEU A 253 -11.05 11.13 21.50
N SER A 254 -10.91 11.26 22.82
CA SER A 254 -11.74 10.54 23.79
C SER A 254 -13.21 10.98 23.75
N GLN A 255 -13.47 12.27 23.53
CA GLN A 255 -14.81 12.82 23.37
C GLN A 255 -15.47 12.32 22.08
N LEU A 256 -14.71 12.31 20.98
CA LEU A 256 -15.19 11.83 19.68
C LEU A 256 -15.47 10.32 19.73
N GLN A 257 -14.60 9.54 20.37
CA GLN A 257 -14.80 8.11 20.63
C GLN A 257 -16.11 7.88 21.38
N SER A 258 -16.35 8.65 22.45
CA SER A 258 -17.56 8.57 23.26
C SER A 258 -18.82 8.96 22.47
N ALA A 259 -18.74 10.03 21.67
CA ALA A 259 -19.83 10.49 20.82
C ALA A 259 -20.19 9.45 19.73
N LEU A 260 -19.20 8.83 19.10
CA LEU A 260 -19.41 7.75 18.12
C LEU A 260 -20.08 6.53 18.76
N ALA A 261 -19.60 6.11 19.94
CA ALA A 261 -20.20 5.02 20.69
C ALA A 261 -21.66 5.30 21.06
N SER A 262 -22.00 6.53 21.47
CA SER A 262 -23.38 6.92 21.78
C SER A 262 -24.32 6.86 20.56
N ARG A 263 -23.76 6.92 19.34
CA ARG A 263 -24.48 6.77 18.07
C ARG A 263 -24.47 5.34 17.53
N GLY A 264 -24.01 4.36 18.32
CA GLY A 264 -23.93 2.96 17.91
C GLY A 264 -22.77 2.63 16.98
N ILE A 265 -21.81 3.54 16.79
CA ILE A 265 -20.63 3.32 15.94
C ILE A 265 -19.50 2.79 16.83
N THR A 266 -19.33 1.47 16.87
CA THR A 266 -18.32 0.76 17.68
C THR A 266 -17.20 0.17 16.83
N GLY A 267 -16.05 -0.16 17.44
CA GLY A 267 -14.92 -0.78 16.73
C GLY A 267 -14.10 0.20 15.88
N VAL A 268 -14.19 1.50 16.18
CA VAL A 268 -13.42 2.55 15.50
C VAL A 268 -12.12 2.83 16.25
N THR A 269 -11.01 2.80 15.53
CA THR A 269 -9.71 3.29 16.03
C THR A 269 -9.54 4.73 15.60
N LEU A 270 -9.45 5.65 16.56
CA LEU A 270 -9.17 7.05 16.29
C LEU A 270 -7.69 7.35 16.59
N SER A 271 -7.03 8.13 15.74
CA SER A 271 -5.64 8.55 15.96
C SER A 271 -5.38 9.95 15.43
N TRP A 272 -4.43 10.66 16.04
CA TRP A 272 -3.94 11.92 15.54
C TRP A 272 -2.81 11.72 14.53
N THR A 273 -2.71 12.62 13.56
CA THR A 273 -1.54 12.78 12.71
C THR A 273 -1.16 14.26 12.69
N LYS A 274 0.03 14.58 13.21
CA LYS A 274 0.61 15.92 13.07
C LYS A 274 1.37 15.99 11.74
N PRO A 275 1.16 17.02 10.91
CA PRO A 275 2.15 17.38 9.90
C PRO A 275 3.48 17.64 10.61
N PRO A 276 4.63 17.20 10.07
CA PRO A 276 5.92 17.49 10.70
C PRO A 276 6.10 19.00 10.86
N GLN A 277 6.60 19.44 12.01
CA GLN A 277 6.92 20.85 12.21
C GLN A 277 8.06 21.23 11.26
N ARG A 278 7.88 22.30 10.47
CA ARG A 278 9.01 22.98 9.82
C ARG A 278 9.91 23.46 10.95
N GLU A 279 11.13 22.94 11.03
CA GLU A 279 12.14 23.52 11.91
C GLU A 279 12.24 25.01 11.58
N GLN A 280 11.93 25.86 12.57
CA GLN A 280 12.28 27.27 12.48
C GLN A 280 13.81 27.33 12.43
N LYS A 281 14.34 27.82 11.31
CA LYS A 281 15.73 28.26 11.23
C LYS A 281 15.96 29.21 12.39
N ARG A 282 16.83 28.82 13.32
CA ARG A 282 17.45 29.78 14.24
C ARG A 282 18.29 30.69 13.35
N ASP A 283 17.90 31.95 13.25
CA ASP A 283 18.74 33.00 12.68
C ASP A 283 19.99 33.08 13.56
N VAL A 284 21.10 32.54 13.05
CA VAL A 284 22.42 32.77 13.64
C VAL A 284 22.91 34.06 13.01
N GLU A 285 23.04 35.12 13.82
CA GLU A 285 23.69 36.36 13.42
C GLU A 285 25.10 36.06 12.90
N GLU A 286 25.33 36.35 11.61
CA GLU A 286 26.64 36.28 10.98
C GLU A 286 27.55 37.37 11.55
N GLY A 287 28.54 36.99 12.37
CA GLY A 287 29.69 37.83 12.70
C GLY A 287 30.69 37.86 11.53
N PRO A 288 31.38 38.98 11.27
CA PRO A 288 32.20 39.14 10.07
C PRO A 288 33.48 38.28 10.12
N CYS A 289 33.77 37.58 9.03
CA CYS A 289 35.01 36.85 8.79
C CYS A 289 36.24 37.78 8.82
N GLN A 290 37.26 37.42 9.62
CA GLN A 290 38.62 37.92 9.48
C GLN A 290 39.45 37.00 8.57
N ILE A 291 40.22 37.61 7.68
CA ILE A 291 41.20 36.98 6.80
C ILE A 291 42.49 36.79 7.62
N ILE A 292 43.05 35.59 7.63
CA ILE A 292 44.43 35.35 8.12
C ILE A 292 45.28 34.96 6.91
N GLN A 293 46.43 35.62 6.80
CA GLN A 293 47.47 35.45 5.78
C GLN A 293 48.07 34.05 5.77
#